data_AF-A0A0C2SKG3-F1
#
_entry.id   AF-A0A0C2SKG3-F1
#
_cell.length_a   1.000
_cell.length_b   1.000
_cell.length_c   1.000
_cell.angle_alpha   90.00
_cell.angle_beta   90.00
_cell.angle_gamma   90.00
#
_symmetry.space_group_name_H-M   'P 1'
#
loop_
_entity.id
_entity.type
_entity.pdbx_description
1 polymer ?
#
loop_
_entity_poly.entity_id
_entity_poly.type
_entity_poly.pdbx_seq_one_letter_code
_entity_poly.pdbx_strand_id
1 'polypeptide(L)' 'ALHNSFHSPPECYSDTRKTIRREIGEWIDDNTSTKSPLLWLNGPAAVGKSVIAKTIAGSHDQVVATFFFATSSDRS' A
#
# COMPACT_ATOMS: atom_id res chain seq x y z
N ALA A 1 -3.75 19.86 -7.68
CA ALA A 1 -4.52 20.02 -6.44
C ALA A 1 -4.23 18.81 -5.54
N LEU A 2 -3.96 19.01 -4.25
CA LEU A 2 -3.88 17.94 -3.26
C LEU A 2 -5.31 17.54 -2.89
N HIS A 3 -5.75 16.37 -3.37
CA HIS A 3 -7.08 15.84 -3.10
C HIS A 3 -7.09 15.19 -1.70
N ASN A 4 -7.54 15.95 -0.70
CA ASN A 4 -7.75 15.45 0.65
C ASN A 4 -9.12 14.75 0.69
N SER A 5 -9.18 13.46 0.38
CA SER A 5 -10.40 12.67 0.57
C SER A 5 -10.61 12.47 2.07
N PHE A 6 -11.61 13.14 2.64
CA PHE A 6 -12.07 13.01 4.04
C PHE A 6 -12.59 11.60 4.41
N HIS A 7 -12.56 10.64 3.49
CA HIS A 7 -12.77 9.23 3.77
C HIS A 7 -11.42 8.52 3.83
N SER A 8 -11.20 7.78 4.93
CA SER A 8 -10.08 6.84 5.03
C SER A 8 -10.02 6.02 3.74
N PRO A 9 -8.88 5.98 3.05
CA PRO A 9 -8.76 5.19 1.83
C PRO A 9 -9.21 3.75 2.10
N PRO A 10 -9.84 3.06 1.14
CA PRO A 10 -10.22 1.67 1.35
C PRO A 10 -8.98 0.86 1.70
N GLU A 11 -9.04 0.21 2.86
CA GLU A 11 -8.04 -0.75 3.34
C GLU A 11 -8.50 -2.18 3.03
N CYS A 12 -7.58 -3.14 3.19
CA CYS A 12 -7.91 -4.54 3.11
C CYS A 12 -8.94 -4.89 4.20
N TYR A 13 -9.98 -5.61 3.81
CA TYR A 13 -10.86 -6.24 4.79
C TYR A 13 -10.04 -7.15 5.72
N SER A 14 -10.37 -7.16 7.01
CA SER A 14 -9.58 -7.74 8.11
C SER A 14 -9.03 -9.14 7.82
N ASP A 15 -9.81 -9.96 7.12
CA ASP A 15 -9.46 -11.35 6.85
C ASP A 15 -8.91 -11.65 5.45
N THR A 16 -8.60 -10.62 4.68
CA THR A 16 -8.10 -10.76 3.31
C THR A 16 -6.62 -10.40 3.20
N ARG A 17 -5.94 -10.99 2.21
CA ARG A 17 -4.56 -10.62 1.84
C ARG A 17 -3.56 -10.66 3.02
N LYS A 18 -3.81 -11.48 4.03
CA LYS A 18 -2.97 -11.59 5.24
C LYS A 18 -1.53 -11.99 4.91
N THR A 19 -1.36 -12.98 4.03
CA THR A 19 -0.03 -13.50 3.66
C THR A 19 0.84 -12.40 3.06
N ILE A 20 0.35 -11.71 2.02
CA ILE A 20 1.12 -10.64 1.38
C ILE A 20 1.35 -9.44 2.30
N ARG A 21 0.38 -9.11 3.17
CA ARG A 21 0.58 -8.05 4.17
C ARG A 21 1.69 -8.39 5.15
N ARG A 22 1.72 -9.65 5.63
CA ARG A 22 2.76 -10.15 6.52
C ARG A 22 4.14 -10.13 5.84
N GLU A 23 4.23 -10.62 4.61
CA GLU A 23 5.49 -10.63 3.85
C GLU A 23 6.03 -9.21 3.62
N ILE A 24 5.16 -8.23 3.33
CA ILE A 24 5.58 -6.83 3.19
C ILE A 24 6.00 -6.25 4.55
N GLY A 25 5.31 -6.57 5.65
CA GLY A 25 5.70 -6.13 7.00
C GLY A 25 7.05 -6.71 7.43
N GLU A 26 7.24 -8.02 7.27
CA GLU A 26 8.51 -8.70 7.48
C GLU A 26 9.62 -8.08 6.63
N TRP A 27 9.31 -7.75 5.36
CA TRP A 27 10.25 -7.00 4.53
C TRP A 27 10.53 -5.63 5.13
N ILE A 28 9.56 -4.81 5.53
CA ILE A 28 9.80 -3.47 6.13
C ILE A 28 10.72 -3.58 7.35
N ASP A 29 10.42 -4.50 8.27
CA ASP A 29 11.12 -4.65 9.55
C ASP A 29 12.52 -5.28 9.44
N ASP A 30 12.84 -5.91 8.32
CA ASP A 30 14.16 -6.47 8.05
C ASP A 30 15.21 -5.34 7.86
N ASN A 31 16.10 -5.23 8.83
CA ASN A 31 17.18 -4.24 8.88
C ASN A 31 18.54 -4.82 8.42
N THR A 32 18.57 -5.99 7.78
CA THR A 32 19.80 -6.58 7.27
C THR A 32 20.36 -5.80 6.08
N SER A 33 21.68 -5.66 6.02
CA SER A 33 22.37 -4.97 4.90
C SER A 33 22.23 -5.70 3.56
N THR A 34 21.78 -6.96 3.58
CA THR A 34 21.59 -7.82 2.41
C THR A 34 20.23 -7.66 1.75
N LYS A 35 19.27 -7.00 2.41
CA LYS A 35 17.91 -6.82 1.89
C LYS A 35 17.86 -5.83 0.74
N SER A 36 17.02 -6.12 -0.25
CA SER A 36 16.74 -5.18 -1.35
C SER A 36 15.96 -3.96 -0.83
N PRO A 37 16.39 -2.72 -1.15
CA PRO A 37 15.71 -1.50 -0.70
C PRO A 37 14.41 -1.20 -1.45
N LEU A 38 14.11 -1.96 -2.51
CA LEU A 38 12.91 -1.83 -3.34
C LEU A 38 12.09 -3.13 -3.28
N LEU A 39 10.82 -3.01 -2.92
CA LEU A 39 9.83 -4.08 -3.04
C LEU A 39 8.84 -3.75 -4.16
N TRP A 40 8.63 -4.70 -5.07
CA TRP A 40 7.72 -4.56 -6.21
C TRP A 40 6.50 -5.47 -6.10
N LEU A 41 5.34 -4.90 -5.78
CA LEU A 41 4.07 -5.64 -5.71
C LEU A 41 3.39 -5.68 -7.10
N ASN A 42 3.32 -6.86 -7.70
CA ASN A 42 2.72 -7.08 -9.02
C ASN A 42 1.55 -8.06 -8.99
N GLY A 43 0.78 -8.11 -10.07
CA GLY A 43 -0.38 -8.99 -10.22
C GLY A 43 -1.45 -8.42 -11.17
N PRO A 44 -2.54 -9.16 -11.42
CA PRO A 44 -3.58 -8.76 -12.36
C PRO A 44 -4.22 -7.40 -12.04
N ALA A 45 -4.84 -6.78 -13.04
CA ALA A 45 -5.62 -5.56 -12.81
C ALA A 45 -6.79 -5.84 -11.84
N ALA A 46 -7.26 -4.80 -11.14
CA ALA A 46 -8.40 -4.85 -10.22
C ALA A 46 -8.31 -5.78 -8.99
N VAL A 47 -7.18 -6.46 -8.72
CA VAL A 47 -7.04 -7.34 -7.53
C VAL A 47 -6.81 -6.61 -6.19
N GLY A 48 -6.77 -5.27 -6.22
CA GLY A 48 -6.62 -4.45 -5.02
C GLY A 48 -5.18 -4.18 -4.58
N LYS A 49 -4.20 -4.19 -5.49
CA LYS A 49 -2.78 -3.89 -5.16
C LYS A 49 -2.61 -2.54 -4.43
N SER A 50 -3.29 -1.49 -4.90
CA SER A 50 -3.26 -0.17 -4.25
C SER A 50 -3.92 -0.18 -2.87
N VAL A 51 -4.92 -1.04 -2.64
CA VAL A 51 -5.57 -1.22 -1.33
C VAL A 51 -4.61 -1.89 -0.34
N ILE A 52 -3.82 -2.88 -0.80
CA ILE A 52 -2.76 -3.49 0.02
C ILE A 52 -1.73 -2.42 0.43
N ALA A 53 -1.24 -1.63 -0.52
CA ALA A 53 -0.26 -0.57 -0.24
C ALA A 53 -0.80 0.48 0.75
N LYS A 54 -2.08 0.90 0.60
CA LYS A 54 -2.75 1.80 1.55
C LYS A 54 -2.82 1.21 2.96
N THR A 55 -3.19 -0.07 3.06
CA THR A 55 -3.30 -0.77 4.35
C THR A 55 -1.95 -0.84 5.05
N ILE A 56 -0.88 -1.15 4.31
CA ILE A 56 0.48 -1.21 4.86
C ILE A 56 0.92 0.17 5.35
N ALA A 57 0.67 1.22 4.56
CA ALA A 57 1.00 2.59 4.93
C ALA A 57 0.26 3.07 6.20
N GLY A 58 -0.99 2.64 6.39
CA GLY A 58 -1.77 2.95 7.59
C GLY A 58 -1.40 2.10 8.82
N SER A 59 -0.74 0.95 8.63
CA SER A 59 -0.46 -0.01 9.71
C SER A 59 0.99 -0.04 10.20
N HIS A 60 1.89 0.81 9.68
CA HIS A 60 3.31 0.83 10.07
C HIS A 60 3.74 2.23 10.48
N ASP A 61 4.30 2.34 11.67
CA ASP A 61 4.76 3.63 12.23
C ASP A 61 6.04 4.17 11.57
N GLN A 62 6.77 3.32 10.82
CA GLN A 62 8.05 3.65 10.18
C GLN A 62 7.89 4.31 8.80
N VAL A 63 6.66 4.59 8.37
CA VAL A 63 6.36 5.16 7.05
C VAL A 63 6.36 6.69 7.13
N VAL A 64 7.40 7.31 6.58
CA VAL A 64 7.56 8.79 6.60
C VAL A 64 6.58 9.47 5.63
N ALA A 65 6.31 8.85 4.48
CA ALA A 65 5.41 9.39 3.48
C ALA A 65 4.84 8.28 2.59
N THR A 66 3.65 8.52 2.03
CA THR A 66 3.06 7.65 1.01
C THR A 66 2.36 8.49 -0.04
N PHE A 67 2.52 8.12 -1.31
CA PHE A 67 1.93 8.81 -2.45
C PHE A 67 1.02 7.85 -3.23
N PHE A 68 -0.21 8.27 -3.48
CA PHE A 68 -1.17 7.54 -4.30
C PHE A 68 -1.67 8.44 -5.44
N PHE A 69 -1.63 7.91 -6.66
CA PHE A 69 -2.07 8.62 -7.85
C PHE A 69 -3.45 8.12 -8.26
N ALA A 70 -4.41 9.03 -8.37
CA ALA A 70 -5.69 8.78 -9.00
C ALA A 70 -5.63 9.28 -10.45
N THR A 71 -6.15 8.51 -11.38
CA THR A 71 -6.42 9.03 -12.73
C THR A 71 -7.71 9.83 -12.63
N SER A 72 -7.64 11.15 -12.82
CA SER A 72 -8.85 11.94 -13.05
C SER A 72 -9.45 11.48 -14.38
N SER A 73 -10.47 10.64 -14.34
CA SER A 73 -11.44 10.64 -15.41
C SER A 73 -12.30 11.87 -15.18
N ASP A 74 -11.86 13.03 -15.69
CA ASP A 74 -12.81 14.08 -16.03
C ASP A 74 -13.72 13.49 -17.10
N ARG A 75 -14.75 12.80 -16.64
CA ARG A 75 -15.82 12.31 -17.47
C ARG A 75 -16.89 13.38 -17.42
N SER A 76 -16.63 14.44 -18.17
CA SER A 76 -17.66 15.34 -18.69
C SER A 76 -18.76 14.54 -19.36
#